data_AF-A0A367FNG4-F1
#
_entry.id   AF-A0A367FNG4-F1
#
_cell.length_a   1.000
_cell.length_b   1.000
_cell.length_c   1.000
_cell.angle_alpha   90.00
_cell.angle_beta   90.00
_cell.angle_gamma   90.00
#
_symmetry.space_group_name_H-M   'P 1'
#
loop_
_entity.id
_entity.type
_entity.pdbx_description
1 polymer ?
#
loop_
_entity_poly.entity_id
_entity_poly.type
_entity_poly.pdbx_seq_one_letter_code
_entity_poly.pdbx_strand_id
1 'polypeptide(L)'
;MKVHVLELREAENYIPNRLLQAKKPYREASQRLKFFKKLTKEQRGHFDMKLGFGKSGEVPENQKSLFDGLPDKVVSGLKQGFGADVIKLFQDVAAHRITEADFDRDLGSDAATELRSILTLLRQIV
;
A
#
# COMPACT_ATOMS: atom_id res chain seq x y z
N MET A 1 -2.55 -28.16 7.28
CA MET A 1 -2.89 -27.03 6.40
C MET A 1 -2.17 -25.79 6.92
N LYS A 2 -1.20 -25.26 6.17
CA LYS A 2 -0.42 -24.09 6.58
C LYS A 2 -1.15 -22.86 6.04
N VAL A 3 -1.91 -22.19 6.90
CA VAL A 3 -2.56 -20.91 6.55
C VAL A 3 -1.55 -19.81 6.83
N HIS A 4 -1.26 -19.00 5.82
CA HIS A 4 -0.41 -17.82 5.97
C HIS A 4 -1.31 -16.59 6.05
N VAL A 5 -1.26 -15.88 7.17
CA VAL A 5 -2.00 -14.62 7.37
C VAL A 5 -1.10 -13.49 6.87
N LEU A 6 -1.61 -12.70 5.93
CA LEU A 6 -0.88 -11.57 5.37
C LEU A 6 -0.89 -10.39 6.36
N GLU A 7 0.27 -9.78 6.59
CA GLU A 7 0.39 -8.56 7.39
C GLU A 7 -0.25 -7.36 6.69
N LEU A 8 -0.17 -7.29 5.36
CA LEU A 8 -0.90 -6.32 4.57
C LEU A 8 -2.06 -7.00 3.84
N ARG A 9 -3.25 -6.41 3.94
CA ARG A 9 -4.50 -7.12 3.63
C ARG A 9 -4.76 -7.29 2.14
N GLU A 10 -4.17 -6.42 1.32
CA GLU A 10 -4.31 -6.43 -0.13
C GLU A 10 -2.95 -6.37 -0.82
N ALA A 11 -2.87 -6.92 -2.05
CA ALA A 11 -1.65 -6.91 -2.85
C ALA A 11 -1.14 -5.48 -3.10
N GLU A 12 -2.07 -4.53 -3.24
CA GLU A 12 -1.82 -3.11 -3.43
C GLU A 12 -1.05 -2.50 -2.25
N ASN A 13 -1.27 -2.99 -1.03
CA ASN A 13 -0.58 -2.47 0.15
C ASN A 13 0.92 -2.83 0.13
N TYR A 14 1.34 -3.85 -0.63
CA TYR A 14 2.74 -4.21 -0.85
C TYR A 14 3.45 -3.36 -1.91
N ILE A 15 2.78 -2.37 -2.53
CA ILE A 15 3.41 -1.56 -3.59
C ILE A 15 4.42 -0.56 -3.00
N PRO A 16 5.73 -0.63 -3.33
CA PRO A 16 6.71 0.30 -2.75
C PRO A 16 6.43 1.77 -3.09
N ASN A 17 6.84 2.68 -2.19
CA ASN A 17 6.58 4.11 -2.33
C ASN A 17 7.18 4.70 -3.61
N ARG A 18 8.31 4.16 -4.05
CA ARG A 18 9.00 4.55 -5.29
C ARG A 18 8.09 4.41 -6.52
N LEU A 19 7.23 3.40 -6.56
CA LEU A 19 6.27 3.25 -7.66
C LEU A 19 5.13 4.25 -7.58
N LEU A 20 4.59 4.46 -6.37
CA LEU A 20 3.52 5.43 -6.16
C LEU A 20 3.97 6.83 -6.60
N GLN A 21 5.24 7.17 -6.42
CA GLN A 21 5.84 8.42 -6.89
C GLN A 21 5.88 8.52 -8.42
N ALA A 22 6.06 7.40 -9.13
CA ALA A 22 6.12 7.34 -10.59
C ALA A 22 4.74 7.43 -11.26
N LYS A 23 3.65 7.44 -10.48
CA LYS A 23 2.29 7.53 -10.99
C LYS A 23 2.01 8.93 -11.58
N LYS A 24 1.33 8.96 -12.73
CA LYS A 24 0.78 10.20 -13.32
C LYS A 24 -0.62 10.52 -12.76
N PRO A 25 -0.98 11.80 -12.61
CA PRO A 25 -0.13 12.97 -12.74
C PRO A 25 0.85 13.11 -11.57
N TYR A 26 2.12 13.38 -11.88
CA TYR A 26 3.24 13.29 -10.92
C TYR A 26 3.08 14.20 -9.68
N ARG A 27 2.53 15.40 -9.87
CA ARG A 27 2.35 16.38 -8.79
C ARG A 27 1.38 15.86 -7.73
N GLU A 28 0.25 15.32 -8.15
CA GLU A 28 -0.78 14.78 -7.25
C GLU A 28 -0.29 13.51 -6.57
N ALA A 29 0.32 12.60 -7.33
CA ALA A 29 0.90 11.38 -6.79
C ALA A 29 1.97 11.67 -5.73
N SER A 30 2.87 12.63 -6.00
CA SER A 30 3.90 13.05 -5.04
C SER A 30 3.30 13.68 -3.79
N GLN A 31 2.27 14.53 -3.94
CA GLN A 31 1.63 15.16 -2.80
C GLN A 31 0.88 14.13 -1.94
N ARG A 32 0.18 13.19 -2.56
CA ARG A 32 -0.52 12.10 -1.88
C ARG A 32 0.46 11.18 -1.16
N LEU A 33 1.58 10.86 -1.79
CA LEU A 33 2.63 10.05 -1.19
C LEU A 33 3.22 10.68 0.08
N LYS A 34 3.30 12.02 0.17
CA LYS A 34 3.73 12.70 1.40
C LYS A 34 2.80 12.41 2.58
N PHE A 35 1.50 12.34 2.34
CA PHE A 35 0.51 11.99 3.37
C PHE A 35 0.53 10.49 3.66
N PHE A 36 0.65 9.66 2.63
CA PHE A 36 0.69 8.21 2.78
C PHE A 36 1.87 7.72 3.62
N LYS A 37 3.03 8.38 3.50
CA LYS A 37 4.22 8.14 4.34
C LYS A 37 4.01 8.47 5.83
N LYS A 38 2.87 9.07 6.21
CA LYS A 38 2.52 9.32 7.63
C LYS A 38 1.74 8.17 8.25
N LEU A 39 1.30 7.19 7.45
CA LEU A 39 0.64 6.00 7.96
C LEU A 39 1.67 5.08 8.63
N THR A 40 1.29 4.45 9.73
CA THR A 40 2.02 3.29 10.27
C THR A 40 1.91 2.09 9.32
N LYS A 41 2.73 1.05 9.54
CA LYS A 41 2.64 -0.19 8.76
C LYS A 41 1.24 -0.83 8.84
N GLU A 42 0.64 -0.84 10.03
CA GLU A 42 -0.71 -1.35 10.26
C GLU A 42 -1.77 -0.52 9.52
N GLN A 43 -1.72 0.80 9.67
CA GLN A 43 -2.60 1.73 8.95
C GLN A 43 -2.48 1.57 7.43
N ARG A 44 -1.26 1.39 6.93
CA ARG A 44 -0.99 1.11 5.52
C ARG A 44 -1.65 -0.19 5.07
N GLY A 45 -1.61 -1.24 5.88
CA GLY A 45 -2.23 -2.53 5.58
C GLY A 45 -3.75 -2.50 5.54
N HIS A 46 -4.39 -1.48 6.12
CA HIS A 46 -5.84 -1.30 6.13
C HIS A 46 -6.34 -0.19 5.20
N PHE A 47 -5.42 0.64 4.70
CA PHE A 47 -5.75 1.71 3.79
C PHE A 47 -6.12 1.15 2.41
N ASP A 48 -7.30 1.52 1.91
CA ASP A 48 -7.70 1.21 0.53
C ASP A 48 -6.81 2.00 -0.44
N MET A 49 -5.87 1.32 -1.08
CA MET A 49 -4.91 1.96 -1.99
C MET A 49 -5.56 2.52 -3.26
N LYS A 50 -6.77 2.07 -3.62
CA LYS A 50 -7.47 2.48 -4.83
C LYS A 50 -8.36 3.68 -4.56
N LEU A 51 -9.17 3.60 -3.51
CA LEU A 51 -10.22 4.57 -3.18
C LEU A 51 -9.79 5.55 -2.08
N GLY A 52 -8.81 5.19 -1.26
CA GLY A 52 -8.42 5.94 -0.07
C GLY A 52 -9.53 5.97 0.97
N PHE A 53 -9.68 7.10 1.67
CA PHE A 53 -10.80 7.30 2.61
C PHE A 53 -12.13 7.65 1.93
N GLY A 54 -12.21 7.55 0.59
CA GLY A 54 -13.42 7.84 -0.16
C GLY A 54 -13.76 9.33 -0.26
N LYS A 55 -14.84 9.64 -1.01
CA LYS A 55 -15.20 11.02 -1.38
C LYS A 55 -15.58 11.91 -0.19
N SER A 56 -16.12 11.33 0.88
CA SER A 56 -16.40 12.06 2.12
C SER A 56 -15.12 12.50 2.84
N GLY A 57 -13.99 11.81 2.60
CA GLY A 57 -12.77 12.03 3.36
C GLY A 57 -12.90 11.60 4.82
N GLU A 58 -13.81 10.67 5.10
CA GLU A 58 -14.05 10.14 6.42
C GLU A 58 -13.50 8.71 6.51
N VAL A 59 -12.86 8.41 7.64
CA VAL A 59 -12.44 7.04 7.92
C VAL A 59 -13.69 6.18 8.16
N PRO A 60 -13.81 5.00 7.52
CA PRO A 60 -14.91 4.07 7.79
C PRO A 60 -15.06 3.78 9.30
N GLU A 61 -16.30 3.65 9.79
CA GLU A 61 -16.59 3.50 11.23
C GLU A 61 -15.81 2.35 11.87
N ASN A 62 -15.72 1.23 11.17
CA ASN A 62 -15.00 0.02 11.60
C ASN A 62 -13.47 0.17 11.60
N GLN A 63 -12.94 1.29 11.11
CA GLN A 63 -11.51 1.60 11.08
C GLN A 63 -11.16 2.90 11.83
N LYS A 64 -12.15 3.62 12.41
CA LYS A 64 -11.91 4.90 13.08
C LYS A 64 -10.83 4.81 14.16
N SER A 65 -10.87 3.79 15.01
CA SER A 65 -9.88 3.60 16.07
C SER A 65 -8.45 3.44 15.52
N LEU A 66 -8.30 2.81 14.35
CA LEU A 66 -6.99 2.60 13.72
C LEU A 66 -6.39 3.90 13.17
N PHE A 67 -7.23 4.87 12.80
CA PHE A 67 -6.82 6.11 12.15
C PHE A 67 -7.08 7.38 12.99
N ASP A 68 -7.52 7.26 14.26
CA ASP A 68 -7.95 8.40 15.09
C ASP A 68 -6.85 9.46 15.32
N GLY A 69 -5.59 9.03 15.38
CA GLY A 69 -4.43 9.88 15.61
C GLY A 69 -3.91 10.57 14.35
N LEU A 70 -4.54 10.37 13.19
CA LEU A 70 -4.12 11.04 11.97
C LEU A 70 -4.61 12.49 11.94
N PRO A 71 -3.73 13.46 11.61
CA PRO A 71 -4.17 14.83 11.36
C PRO A 71 -5.17 14.91 10.19
N ASP A 72 -6.19 15.77 10.28
CA ASP A 72 -7.21 15.95 9.23
C ASP A 72 -6.63 16.18 7.83
N LYS A 73 -5.51 16.92 7.75
CA LYS A 73 -4.80 17.15 6.48
C LYS A 73 -4.29 15.86 5.84
N VAL A 74 -3.92 14.85 6.63
CA VAL A 74 -3.48 13.53 6.16
C VAL A 74 -4.67 12.78 5.62
N VAL A 75 -5.78 12.75 6.36
CA VAL A 75 -7.03 12.10 5.94
C VAL A 75 -7.55 12.71 4.64
N SER A 76 -7.70 14.04 4.61
CA SER A 76 -8.12 14.80 3.42
C SER A 76 -7.17 14.59 2.24
N GLY A 77 -5.86 14.56 2.50
CA GLY A 77 -4.84 14.30 1.49
C GLY A 77 -4.88 12.90 0.88
N LEU A 78 -5.48 11.93 1.57
CA LEU A 78 -5.59 10.54 1.16
C LEU A 78 -6.98 10.13 0.69
N LYS A 79 -7.95 11.04 0.65
CA LYS A 79 -9.37 10.77 0.31
C LYS A 79 -9.61 10.11 -1.06
N GLN A 80 -8.66 10.21 -2.00
CA GLN A 80 -8.82 9.69 -3.37
C GLN A 80 -8.02 8.40 -3.64
N GLY A 81 -7.19 7.95 -2.69
CA GLY A 81 -6.27 6.84 -2.93
C GLY A 81 -5.35 7.07 -4.14
N PHE A 82 -4.73 6.00 -4.62
CA PHE A 82 -3.84 6.00 -5.79
C PHE A 82 -4.52 5.49 -7.06
N GLY A 83 -5.83 5.23 -7.04
CA GLY A 83 -6.60 4.80 -8.20
C GLY A 83 -6.49 3.30 -8.51
N ALA A 84 -7.46 2.79 -9.26
CA ALA A 84 -7.59 1.37 -9.57
C ALA A 84 -6.43 0.81 -10.44
N ASP A 85 -5.75 1.67 -11.18
CA ASP A 85 -4.61 1.34 -12.04
C ASP A 85 -3.29 1.17 -11.29
N VAL A 86 -3.28 1.27 -9.95
CA VAL A 86 -2.04 1.13 -9.14
C VAL A 86 -1.40 -0.27 -9.28
N ILE A 87 -2.20 -1.34 -9.42
CA ILE A 87 -1.69 -2.68 -9.72
C ILE A 87 -1.09 -2.75 -11.12
N LYS A 88 -1.73 -2.13 -12.10
CA LYS A 88 -1.22 -2.10 -13.47
C LYS A 88 0.13 -1.37 -13.52
N LEU A 89 0.24 -0.25 -12.81
CA LEU A 89 1.52 0.46 -12.65
C LEU A 89 2.58 -0.44 -12.03
N PHE A 90 2.23 -1.24 -11.02
CA PHE A 90 3.13 -2.24 -10.45
C PHE A 90 3.58 -3.23 -11.52
N GLN A 91 2.67 -3.85 -12.27
CA GLN A 91 3.00 -4.81 -13.32
C GLN A 91 3.90 -4.22 -14.42
N ASP A 92 3.58 -3.02 -14.88
CA ASP A 92 4.29 -2.34 -15.99
C ASP A 92 5.71 -1.89 -15.59
N VAL A 93 5.95 -1.61 -14.30
CA VAL A 93 7.20 -0.99 -13.83
C VAL A 93 8.06 -1.94 -12.98
N ALA A 94 7.44 -2.90 -12.29
CA ALA A 94 8.13 -3.79 -11.35
C ALA A 94 9.20 -4.66 -12.01
N ALA A 95 8.97 -5.11 -13.25
CA ALA A 95 9.88 -6.02 -13.94
C ALA A 95 11.31 -5.48 -14.11
N HIS A 96 11.51 -4.15 -14.08
CA HIS A 96 12.80 -3.55 -14.42
C HIS A 96 13.27 -2.43 -13.47
N ARG A 97 12.51 -2.08 -12.43
CA ARG A 97 12.80 -0.88 -11.62
C ARG A 97 12.61 -1.02 -10.11
N ILE A 98 12.30 -2.22 -9.62
CA ILE A 98 12.12 -2.47 -8.18
C ILE A 98 13.06 -3.56 -7.73
N THR A 99 13.67 -3.34 -6.57
CA THR A 99 14.52 -4.31 -5.88
C THR A 99 13.92 -4.68 -4.53
N GLU A 100 14.40 -5.75 -3.90
CA GLU A 100 13.99 -6.12 -2.54
C GLU A 100 14.24 -5.00 -1.53
N ALA A 101 15.32 -4.24 -1.70
CA ALA A 101 15.62 -3.08 -0.87
C ALA A 101 14.53 -1.99 -0.92
N ASP A 102 13.74 -1.91 -2.00
CA ASP A 102 12.59 -1.00 -2.05
C ASP A 102 11.43 -1.49 -1.17
N PHE A 103 11.23 -2.80 -1.08
CA PHE A 103 10.25 -3.39 -0.16
C PHE A 103 10.71 -3.21 1.28
N ASP A 104 11.97 -3.54 1.60
CA ASP A 104 12.50 -3.42 2.95
C ASP A 104 12.42 -1.97 3.47
N ARG A 105 12.78 -1.00 2.63
CA ARG A 105 12.73 0.41 2.97
C ARG A 105 11.31 0.91 3.23
N ASP A 106 10.35 0.50 2.40
CA ASP A 106 9.01 1.10 2.38
C ASP A 106 7.95 0.30 3.17
N LEU A 107 8.21 -0.99 3.46
CA LEU A 107 7.29 -1.92 4.11
C LEU A 107 7.91 -2.63 5.33
N GLY A 108 9.23 -2.57 5.49
CA GLY A 108 9.98 -3.33 6.50
C GLY A 108 10.56 -4.64 5.94
N SER A 109 11.60 -5.15 6.62
CA SER A 109 12.39 -6.33 6.22
C SER A 109 11.59 -7.61 6.02
N ASP A 110 10.41 -7.68 6.64
CA ASP A 110 9.62 -8.91 6.66
C ASP A 110 8.75 -9.03 5.40
N ALA A 111 8.44 -7.92 4.71
CA ALA A 111 7.52 -7.92 3.58
C ALA A 111 8.04 -8.73 2.38
N ALA A 112 9.33 -8.61 2.04
CA ALA A 112 9.94 -9.40 0.97
C ALA A 112 9.97 -10.90 1.33
N THR A 113 10.25 -11.21 2.59
CA THR A 113 10.26 -12.58 3.13
C THR A 113 8.86 -13.21 3.10
N GLU A 114 7.85 -12.44 3.47
CA GLU A 114 6.45 -12.82 3.41
C GLU A 114 6.01 -13.13 1.97
N LEU A 115 6.27 -12.23 1.02
CA LEU A 115 5.97 -12.43 -0.40
C LEU A 115 6.62 -13.69 -0.98
N ARG A 116 7.89 -13.95 -0.63
CA ARG A 116 8.58 -15.20 -1.02
C ARG A 116 7.93 -16.44 -0.42
N SER A 117 7.47 -16.35 0.83
CA SER A 117 6.78 -17.44 1.52
C SER A 117 5.45 -17.77 0.83
N ILE A 118 4.68 -16.75 0.44
CA ILE A 118 3.44 -16.89 -0.33
C ILE A 118 3.72 -17.56 -1.69
N LEU A 119 4.71 -17.07 -2.44
CA LEU A 119 5.08 -17.64 -3.74
C LEU A 119 5.52 -19.11 -3.62
N THR A 120 6.23 -19.45 -2.55
CA THR A 120 6.65 -20.83 -2.27
C THR A 120 5.44 -21.71 -1.98
N LEU A 121 4.49 -21.24 -1.16
CA LEU A 121 3.24 -21.96 -0.89
C LEU A 121 2.41 -22.16 -2.17
N LEU A 122 2.27 -21.13 -3.01
CA LEU A 122 1.53 -21.23 -4.27
C LEU A 122 2.13 -22.26 -5.23
N ARG A 123 3.46 -22.35 -5.30
CA ARG A 123 4.15 -23.36 -6.12
C ARG A 123 3.99 -24.79 -5.61
N GLN A 124 3.63 -24.98 -4.35
CA GLN A 124 3.41 -26.30 -3.75
C GLN A 124 1.96 -26.80 -3.93
N ILE A 125 1.05 -25.92 -4.34
CA ILE A 125 -0.36 -26.23 -4.57
C ILE A 125 -0.60 -26.70 -6.03
N VAL A 126 0.38 -26.50 -6.92
CA VAL A 126 0.36 -26.91 -8.34
C VAL A 126 1.09 -28.23 -8.53
#